data_AF-A0A932AQ35-F1
#
_entry.id   AF-A0A932AQ35-F1
#
_cell.length_a   1.000
_cell.length_b   1.000
_cell.length_c   1.000
_cell.angle_alpha   90.00
_cell.angle_beta   90.00
_cell.angle_gamma   90.00
#
_symmetry.space_group_name_H-M   'P 1'
#
loop_
_entity.id
_entity.type
_entity.pdbx_description
1 polymer ?
#
loop_
_entity_poly.entity_id
_entity_poly.type
_entity_poly.pdbx_seq_one_letter_code
_entity_poly.pdbx_strand_id
1 'polypeptide(L)'
;MRGRRDGSRAGRLLVQTRLPTHPAVQAAVHADPGRVVRAEGPVRAALRMPPASAMAVVSGAAAPAFVAALGTPLGVEVQGPAGDAWRVRAADHRTLCDALAAVTRPPGRLRIEVDPLRI
;
A
#
# COMPACT_ATOMS: atom_id res chain seq x y z
N MET A 1 22.94 -0.48 6.89
CA MET A 1 23.41 0.59 5.99
C MET A 1 23.50 1.90 6.78
N ARG A 2 24.70 2.45 6.99
CA ARG A 2 24.92 3.75 7.65
C ARG A 2 25.16 4.79 6.55
N GLY A 3 24.39 5.87 6.53
CA GLY A 3 24.57 6.97 5.57
C GLY A 3 25.91 7.67 5.80
N ARG A 4 26.74 7.73 4.76
CA ARG A 4 28.03 8.43 4.75
C ARG A 4 27.77 9.94 4.74
N ARG A 5 28.28 10.67 5.74
CA ARG A 5 28.35 12.13 5.74
C ARG A 5 29.70 12.52 5.14
N ASP A 6 29.71 12.97 3.88
CA ASP A 6 30.87 13.68 3.36
C ASP A 6 30.91 15.07 4.02
N GLY A 7 32.01 15.35 4.70
CA GLY A 7 32.21 16.61 5.41
C GLY A 7 32.59 17.73 4.44
N SER A 8 31.78 18.79 4.39
CA SER A 8 32.20 20.21 4.31
C SER A 8 31.07 21.18 3.87
N ARG A 9 29.85 21.01 4.37
CA ARG A 9 28.90 22.06 4.79
C ARG A 9 27.68 21.39 5.39
N ALA A 10 27.26 21.80 6.59
CA ALA A 10 25.94 21.42 7.10
C ALA A 10 24.88 21.97 6.13
N GLY A 11 24.24 21.08 5.36
CA GLY A 11 23.13 21.45 4.49
C GLY A 11 21.99 22.01 5.34
N ARG A 12 21.44 23.17 4.95
CA ARG A 12 20.24 23.72 5.57
C ARG A 12 19.03 23.28 4.78
N LEU A 13 18.01 22.77 5.49
CA LEU A 13 16.70 22.43 4.94
C LEU A 13 15.65 23.33 5.60
N LEU A 14 14.85 24.04 4.81
CA LEU A 14 13.70 24.80 5.27
C LEU A 14 12.42 24.04 4.90
N VAL A 15 11.53 23.84 5.88
CA VAL A 15 10.22 23.20 5.66
C VAL A 15 9.14 24.20 6.05
N GLN A 16 8.29 24.57 5.09
CA GLN A 16 7.14 25.45 5.33
C GLN A 16 5.87 24.60 5.33
N THR A 17 5.16 24.57 6.46
CA THR A 17 3.93 23.80 6.64
C THR A 17 3.02 24.49 7.66
N ARG A 18 1.71 24.26 7.55
CA ARG A 18 0.74 24.66 8.58
C ARG A 18 0.63 23.63 9.72
N LEU A 19 1.31 22.49 9.61
CA LEU A 19 1.31 21.40 10.58
C LEU A 19 2.73 21.13 11.11
N PRO A 20 3.34 22.08 11.85
CA PRO A 20 4.73 21.94 12.32
C PRO A 20 4.92 20.76 13.29
N THR A 21 3.84 20.31 13.93
CA THR A 21 3.85 19.19 14.88
C THR A 21 3.58 17.83 14.21
N HIS A 22 3.41 17.78 12.89
CA HIS A 22 3.16 16.52 12.18
C HIS A 22 4.31 15.50 12.43
N PRO A 23 4.03 14.20 12.65
CA PRO A 23 5.05 13.20 12.97
C PRO A 23 6.24 13.16 11.99
N ALA A 24 6.00 13.37 10.69
CA ALA A 24 7.07 13.45 9.69
C ALA A 24 8.00 14.66 9.85
N VAL A 25 7.44 15.82 10.22
CA VAL A 25 8.22 17.05 10.47
C VAL A 25 9.06 16.85 11.72
N GLN A 26 8.45 16.32 12.78
CA GLN A 26 9.15 16.02 14.03
C GLN A 26 10.25 14.96 13.82
N ALA A 27 10.00 13.93 13.01
CA ALA A 27 11.03 12.95 12.64
C ALA A 27 12.24 13.60 11.98
N ALA A 28 12.03 14.54 11.05
CA ALA A 28 13.11 15.26 10.38
C ALA A 28 13.88 16.18 11.34
N VAL A 29 13.18 16.95 12.18
CA VAL A 29 13.80 17.84 13.19
C VAL A 29 14.67 17.07 14.17
N HIS A 30 14.23 15.88 14.60
CA HIS A 30 14.92 15.04 15.59
C HIS A 30 15.86 14.00 14.98
N ALA A 31 15.98 13.94 13.65
CA ALA A 31 16.70 12.89 12.92
C ALA A 31 16.29 11.46 13.34
N ASP A 32 15.01 11.25 13.70
CA ASP A 32 14.44 9.98 14.15
C ASP A 32 13.25 9.59 13.26
N PRO A 33 13.48 8.82 12.18
CA PRO A 33 12.40 8.32 11.32
C PRO A 33 11.44 7.36 12.06
N GLY A 34 11.86 6.77 13.18
CA GLY A 34 11.02 5.91 14.00
C GLY A 34 9.80 6.63 14.58
N ARG A 35 9.84 7.97 14.69
CA ARG A 35 8.67 8.78 15.09
C ARG A 35 7.49 8.63 14.11
N VAL A 36 7.76 8.53 12.81
CA VAL A 36 6.71 8.30 11.80
C VAL A 36 6.15 6.90 11.95
N VAL A 37 7.02 5.89 12.06
CA VAL A 37 6.60 4.48 12.17
C VAL A 37 5.71 4.26 13.38
N ARG A 38 6.10 4.79 14.55
CA ARG A 38 5.31 4.67 15.79
C ARG A 38 3.95 5.38 15.69
N ALA A 39 3.88 6.50 14.98
CA ALA A 39 2.63 7.24 14.80
C ALA A 39 1.70 6.60 13.75
N GLU A 40 2.24 6.13 12.62
CA GLU A 40 1.43 5.58 11.52
C GLU A 40 1.07 4.10 11.69
N GLY A 41 1.94 3.31 12.34
CA GLY A 41 1.77 1.86 12.46
C GLY A 41 0.41 1.43 13.01
N PRO A 42 -0.05 1.97 14.16
CA PRO A 42 -1.35 1.64 14.73
C PRO A 42 -2.52 2.02 13.81
N VAL A 43 -2.44 3.17 13.13
CA VAL A 43 -3.48 3.63 12.19
C VAL A 43 -3.57 2.69 10.99
N ARG A 44 -2.42 2.30 10.43
CA ARG A 44 -2.35 1.34 9.32
C ARG A 44 -2.91 -0.01 9.73
N ALA A 45 -2.59 -0.51 10.92
CA ALA A 45 -3.13 -1.77 11.44
C ALA A 45 -4.65 -1.70 11.63
N ALA A 46 -5.16 -0.63 12.26
CA ALA A 46 -6.60 -0.45 12.48
C ALA A 46 -7.40 -0.38 11.17
N LEU A 47 -6.84 0.26 10.14
CA LEU A 47 -7.44 0.34 8.81
C LEU A 47 -7.16 -0.90 7.94
N ARG A 48 -6.36 -1.85 8.44
CA ARG A 48 -5.85 -3.02 7.71
C ARG A 48 -5.22 -2.60 6.38
N MET A 49 -4.31 -1.64 6.46
CA MET A 49 -3.52 -1.15 5.34
C MET A 49 -2.14 -1.82 5.38
N PRO A 50 -1.46 -1.99 4.22
CA PRO A 50 -0.08 -2.44 4.22
C PRO A 50 0.80 -1.61 5.18
N PRO A 51 1.68 -2.26 5.97
CA PRO A 51 2.05 -3.68 5.89
C PRO A 51 1.19 -4.66 6.73
N ALA A 52 0.11 -4.21 7.38
CA ALA A 52 -0.68 -5.06 8.27
C ALA A 52 -1.60 -6.07 7.56
N SER A 53 -1.69 -6.01 6.23
CA SER A 53 -2.51 -6.87 5.37
C SER A 53 -1.89 -6.97 3.98
N ALA A 54 -2.19 -8.04 3.24
CA ALA A 54 -1.81 -8.16 1.84
C ALA A 54 -2.84 -7.48 0.92
N MET A 55 -2.37 -6.89 -0.17
CA MET A 55 -3.22 -6.12 -1.07
C MET A 55 -2.81 -6.30 -2.53
N ALA A 56 -3.80 -6.31 -3.42
CA ALA A 56 -3.60 -6.27 -4.85
C ALA A 56 -4.53 -5.26 -5.52
N VAL A 57 -4.09 -4.72 -6.66
CA VAL A 57 -4.92 -3.91 -7.55
C VAL A 57 -5.14 -4.68 -8.85
N VAL A 58 -6.41 -4.90 -9.19
CA VAL A 58 -6.84 -5.54 -10.44
C VAL A 58 -7.37 -4.46 -11.37
N SER A 59 -6.79 -4.35 -12.56
CA SER A 59 -7.15 -3.31 -13.55
C SER A 59 -7.02 -3.79 -15.00
N GLY A 60 -7.52 -2.98 -15.92
CA GLY A 60 -7.55 -3.25 -17.36
C GLY A 60 -8.92 -3.73 -17.84
N ALA A 61 -9.08 -3.81 -19.17
CA ALA A 61 -10.36 -4.09 -19.80
C ALA A 61 -11.01 -5.42 -19.35
N ALA A 62 -10.20 -6.41 -18.95
CA ALA A 62 -10.68 -7.71 -18.48
C ALA A 62 -10.87 -7.78 -16.94
N ALA A 63 -10.58 -6.71 -16.19
CA ALA A 63 -10.72 -6.67 -14.74
C ALA A 63 -12.16 -6.90 -14.24
N PRO A 64 -13.23 -6.33 -14.86
CA PRO A 64 -14.60 -6.59 -14.42
C PRO A 64 -14.94 -8.09 -14.47
N ALA A 65 -14.56 -8.78 -15.56
CA ALA A 65 -14.79 -10.20 -15.73
C ALA A 65 -13.98 -11.03 -14.73
N PHE A 66 -12.73 -10.65 -14.47
CA PHE A 66 -11.89 -11.32 -13.46
C PHE A 66 -12.47 -11.19 -12.06
N VAL A 67 -12.89 -9.98 -11.67
CA VAL A 67 -13.46 -9.73 -10.33
C VAL A 67 -14.81 -10.40 -10.16
N ALA A 68 -15.64 -10.44 -11.21
CA ALA A 68 -16.89 -11.19 -11.20
C ALA A 68 -16.65 -12.70 -10.99
N ALA A 69 -15.63 -13.26 -11.64
CA ALA A 69 -15.26 -14.67 -11.47
C ALA A 69 -14.60 -14.95 -10.10
N LEU A 70 -13.89 -13.97 -9.53
CA LEU A 70 -13.34 -14.07 -8.17
C LEU A 70 -14.46 -14.17 -7.11
N GLY A 71 -15.54 -13.42 -7.29
CA GLY A 71 -16.67 -13.41 -6.38
C GLY A 71 -16.28 -12.93 -4.97
N THR A 72 -16.68 -13.69 -3.95
CA THR A 72 -16.42 -13.39 -2.53
C THR A 72 -15.77 -14.59 -1.82
N PRO A 73 -14.49 -14.89 -2.10
CA PRO A 73 -13.79 -15.97 -1.42
C PRO A 73 -13.65 -15.66 0.07
N LEU A 74 -13.66 -16.70 0.90
CA LEU A 74 -13.48 -16.54 2.34
C LEU A 74 -12.13 -15.87 2.64
N GLY A 75 -12.15 -14.83 3.48
CA GLY A 75 -10.93 -14.10 3.87
C GLY A 75 -10.43 -13.08 2.85
N VAL A 76 -11.17 -12.85 1.76
CA VAL A 76 -10.84 -11.87 0.73
C VAL A 76 -11.92 -10.79 0.65
N GLU A 77 -11.48 -9.54 0.66
CA GLU A 77 -12.33 -8.37 0.46
C GLU A 77 -12.03 -7.72 -0.88
N VAL A 78 -13.07 -7.42 -1.64
CA VAL A 78 -12.99 -6.71 -2.91
C VAL A 78 -13.66 -5.34 -2.76
N GLN A 79 -12.96 -4.29 -3.16
CA GLN A 79 -13.41 -2.91 -3.09
C GLN A 79 -13.27 -2.25 -4.46
N GLY A 80 -14.30 -1.50 -4.87
CA GLY A 80 -14.33 -0.78 -6.14
C GLY A 80 -15.59 -1.09 -6.96
N PRO A 81 -15.61 -0.69 -8.24
CA PRO A 81 -14.50 -0.01 -8.93
C PRO A 81 -14.20 1.39 -8.40
N ALA A 82 -12.93 1.76 -8.39
CA ALA A 82 -12.47 3.15 -8.30
C ALA A 82 -11.79 3.51 -9.62
N GLY A 83 -12.52 4.21 -10.50
CA GLY A 83 -12.14 4.29 -11.92
C GLY A 83 -12.20 2.89 -12.56
N ASP A 84 -11.11 2.46 -13.21
CA ASP A 84 -11.03 1.16 -13.90
C ASP A 84 -10.29 0.08 -13.08
N ALA A 85 -10.23 0.27 -11.76
CA ALA A 85 -9.46 -0.58 -10.87
C ALA A 85 -10.27 -1.06 -9.66
N TRP A 86 -9.98 -2.29 -9.23
CA TRP A 86 -10.48 -2.90 -8.02
C TRP A 86 -9.32 -3.17 -7.07
N ARG A 87 -9.56 -2.92 -5.79
CA ARG A 87 -8.65 -3.28 -4.71
C ARG A 87 -9.11 -4.59 -4.09
N VAL A 88 -8.20 -5.55 -4.00
CA VAL A 88 -8.43 -6.84 -3.37
C VAL A 88 -7.51 -6.93 -2.15
N ARG A 89 -8.03 -7.34 -1.00
CA ARG A 89 -7.28 -7.40 0.26
C ARG A 89 -7.56 -8.70 1.00
N ALA A 90 -6.54 -9.24 1.65
CA ALA A 90 -6.66 -10.35 2.60
C ALA A 90 -5.79 -10.12 3.84
N ALA A 91 -5.96 -10.95 4.86
CA ALA A 91 -5.14 -10.90 6.08
C ALA A 91 -3.64 -11.12 5.81
N ASP A 92 -3.33 -12.00 4.84
CA ASP A 92 -1.97 -12.38 4.48
C ASP A 92 -1.84 -12.68 2.97
N HIS A 93 -0.60 -12.73 2.50
CA HIS A 93 -0.28 -12.96 1.09
C HIS A 93 -0.73 -14.31 0.57
N ARG A 94 -0.74 -15.34 1.42
CA ARG A 94 -1.13 -16.68 0.99
C ARG A 94 -2.61 -16.70 0.63
N THR A 95 -3.45 -16.21 1.53
CA THR A 95 -4.90 -16.09 1.31
C THR A 95 -5.21 -15.25 0.07
N LEU A 96 -4.51 -14.13 -0.11
CA LEU A 96 -4.68 -13.27 -1.29
C LEU A 96 -4.27 -13.98 -2.59
N CYS A 97 -3.05 -14.51 -2.65
CA CYS A 97 -2.50 -15.10 -3.85
C CYS A 97 -3.21 -16.40 -4.25
N ASP A 98 -3.59 -17.23 -3.29
CA ASP A 98 -4.34 -18.46 -3.54
C ASP A 98 -5.71 -18.14 -4.17
N ALA A 99 -6.42 -17.13 -3.64
CA ALA A 99 -7.70 -16.69 -4.19
C ALA A 99 -7.57 -16.09 -5.60
N LEU A 100 -6.55 -15.27 -5.84
CA LEU A 100 -6.28 -14.71 -7.17
C LEU A 100 -5.92 -15.80 -8.19
N ALA A 101 -5.14 -16.80 -7.78
CA ALA A 101 -4.69 -17.90 -8.64
C ALA A 101 -5.80 -18.91 -8.97
N ALA A 102 -6.82 -19.03 -8.11
CA ALA A 102 -7.97 -19.90 -8.34
C ALA A 102 -8.88 -19.43 -9.49
N VAL A 103 -8.76 -18.16 -9.91
CA VAL A 103 -9.59 -17.59 -10.98
C VAL A 103 -8.98 -17.86 -12.35
N THR A 104 -9.71 -18.56 -13.20
CA THR A 104 -9.33 -18.73 -14.62
C THR A 104 -9.22 -17.37 -15.29
N ARG A 105 -8.06 -17.09 -15.91
CA ARG A 105 -7.79 -15.81 -16.55
C ARG A 105 -8.77 -15.54 -17.71
N PRO A 106 -9.57 -14.45 -17.67
CA PRO A 106 -10.42 -14.08 -18.79
C PRO A 106 -9.60 -13.55 -19.98
N PRO A 107 -10.13 -13.63 -21.22
CA PRO A 107 -9.48 -13.04 -22.39
C PRO A 107 -9.42 -11.51 -22.26
N GLY A 108 -8.35 -10.90 -22.79
CA GLY A 108 -8.17 -9.45 -22.84
C GLY A 108 -7.04 -8.93 -21.94
N ARG A 109 -6.91 -7.59 -21.89
CA ARG A 109 -5.88 -6.92 -21.08
C ARG A 109 -6.26 -6.95 -19.60
N LEU A 110 -5.44 -7.63 -18.80
CA LEU A 110 -5.56 -7.76 -17.35
C LEU A 110 -4.21 -7.44 -16.72
N ARG A 111 -4.20 -6.58 -15.69
CA ARG A 111 -3.06 -6.34 -14.80
C ARG A 111 -3.49 -6.61 -13.38
N ILE A 112 -2.72 -7.45 -12.70
CA ILE A 112 -2.82 -7.70 -11.26
C ILE A 112 -1.51 -7.24 -10.64
N GLU A 113 -1.55 -6.19 -9.83
CA GLU A 113 -0.39 -5.67 -9.11
C GLU A 113 -0.52 -6.08 -7.65
N VAL A 114 0.31 -7.05 -7.23
CA VAL A 114 0.41 -7.49 -5.84
C VAL A 114 1.40 -6.59 -5.11
N ASP A 115 1.06 -6.19 -3.88
CA ASP A 115 1.78 -5.19 -3.08
C ASP A 115 2.07 -3.90 -3.87
N PRO A 116 1.01 -3.23 -4.37
CA PRO A 116 1.18 -2.02 -5.14
C PRO A 116 1.86 -0.94 -4.30
N LEU A 117 2.78 -0.19 -4.92
CA LEU A 117 3.49 0.89 -4.25
C LEU A 117 2.57 2.06 -3.88
N ARG A 118 1.43 2.19 -4.57
CA ARG A 118 0.44 3.25 -4.39
C ARG A 118 -0.96 2.64 -4.44
N ILE A 119 -1.82 3.11 -3.55
CA ILE A 119 -3.16 2.59 -3.29
C ILE A 119 -4.19 3.68 -3.46
#